data_AF-A0A947M980-F1
#
_entry.id   AF-A0A947M980-F1
#
_cell.length_a   1.000
_cell.length_b   1.000
_cell.length_c   1.000
_cell.angle_alpha   90.00
_cell.angle_beta   90.00
_cell.angle_gamma   90.00
#
_symmetry.space_group_name_H-M   'P 1'
#
loop_
_entity.id
_entity.type
_entity.pdbx_description
1 polymer ?
#
loop_
_entity_poly.entity_id
_entity_poly.type
_entity_poly.pdbx_seq_one_letter_code
_entity_poly.pdbx_strand_id
1 'polypeptide(L)'
;MTASDFWDFSTSVYRRKDVADTCLALQDRYGLDVNLLLYCCWRGKILTGEEMAAAIALATPWRDEVVRPLRRLRRALKPGFPPMPEEDVQALRERIAAAELDSEKLQQQALDAASGRKSAPKPEAAEANLKTYLALERISADSRLEALLTVLRAGAFPEVETAPLAISAS
;
A
#
# COMPACT_ATOMS: atom_id res chain seq x y z
N MET A 1 -15.75 4.98 17.43
CA MET A 1 -14.50 5.37 16.74
C MET A 1 -14.85 5.67 15.30
N THR A 2 -14.73 6.92 14.89
CA THR A 2 -14.84 7.32 13.47
C THR A 2 -13.69 6.66 12.72
N ALA A 3 -13.97 6.02 11.59
CA ALA A 3 -12.91 5.46 10.75
C ALA A 3 -11.93 6.59 10.39
N SER A 4 -10.63 6.39 10.61
CA SER A 4 -9.64 7.33 10.12
C SER A 4 -9.72 7.34 8.60
N ASP A 5 -9.47 8.50 7.99
CA ASP A 5 -9.34 8.58 6.54
C ASP A 5 -8.24 7.63 6.07
N PHE A 6 -8.40 7.10 4.85
CA PHE A 6 -7.50 6.07 4.34
C PHE A 6 -6.03 6.54 4.35
N TRP A 7 -5.80 7.82 4.07
CA TRP A 7 -4.48 8.45 4.12
C TRP A 7 -3.85 8.43 5.52
N ASP A 8 -4.60 8.72 6.57
CA ASP A 8 -4.07 8.75 7.93
C ASP A 8 -3.73 7.32 8.39
N PHE A 9 -4.59 6.35 8.04
CA PHE A 9 -4.30 4.94 8.28
C PHE A 9 -3.02 4.52 7.54
N SER A 10 -2.96 4.75 6.23
CA SER A 10 -1.86 4.27 5.39
C SER A 10 -0.51 4.87 5.81
N THR A 11 -0.47 6.16 6.13
CA THR A 11 0.74 6.83 6.64
C THR A 11 1.14 6.34 8.02
N SER A 12 0.19 6.03 8.91
CA SER A 12 0.50 5.45 10.23
C SER A 12 1.09 4.05 10.12
N VAL A 13 0.57 3.23 9.21
CA VAL A 13 1.05 1.87 8.93
C VAL A 13 2.43 1.91 8.29
N TYR A 14 2.62 2.78 7.29
CA TYR A 14 3.89 2.89 6.57
C TYR A 14 5.08 3.32 7.44
N ARG A 15 4.82 4.07 8.53
CA ARG A 15 5.83 4.50 9.49
C ARG A 15 6.27 3.40 10.46
N ARG A 16 5.59 2.26 10.50
CA ARG A 16 5.95 1.15 11.38
C ARG A 16 7.18 0.43 10.84
N LYS A 17 7.91 -0.16 11.79
CA LYS A 17 9.15 -0.89 11.51
C LYS A 17 8.92 -1.94 10.41
N ASP A 18 9.84 -1.97 9.45
CA ASP A 18 9.91 -2.91 8.32
C ASP A 18 8.77 -2.82 7.28
N VAL A 19 7.71 -2.03 7.51
CA VAL A 19 6.57 -1.91 6.57
C VAL A 19 6.97 -1.22 5.27
N ALA A 20 7.72 -0.12 5.34
CA ALA A 20 8.15 0.60 4.14
C ALA A 20 8.99 -0.28 3.21
N ASP A 21 9.98 -0.99 3.74
CA ASP A 21 10.83 -1.92 2.99
C ASP A 21 10.02 -3.11 2.45
N THR A 22 9.04 -3.58 3.22
CA THR A 22 8.11 -4.64 2.79
C THR A 22 7.26 -4.20 1.61
N CYS A 23 6.65 -3.01 1.66
CA CYS A 23 5.88 -2.44 0.56
C CYS A 23 6.73 -2.26 -0.70
N LEU A 24 7.98 -1.78 -0.56
CA LEU A 24 8.92 -1.68 -1.66
C LEU A 24 9.24 -3.05 -2.26
N ALA A 25 9.48 -4.07 -1.42
CA ALA A 25 9.74 -5.42 -1.91
C ALA A 25 8.54 -6.04 -2.63
N LEU A 26 7.32 -5.82 -2.11
CA LEU A 26 6.06 -6.25 -2.75
C LEU A 26 5.89 -5.59 -4.12
N GLN A 27 6.13 -4.29 -4.20
CA GLN A 27 6.05 -3.53 -5.44
C GLN A 27 7.10 -3.96 -6.47
N ASP A 28 8.37 -4.01 -6.08
CA ASP A 28 9.47 -4.21 -7.03
C ASP A 28 9.58 -5.67 -7.51
N ARG A 29 9.18 -6.65 -6.68
CA ARG A 29 9.28 -8.08 -7.03
C ARG A 29 8.00 -8.66 -7.61
N TYR A 30 6.83 -8.22 -7.12
CA TYR A 30 5.55 -8.78 -7.51
C TYR A 30 4.69 -7.81 -8.33
N GLY A 31 5.17 -6.57 -8.57
CA GLY A 31 4.45 -5.58 -9.36
C GLY A 31 3.20 -5.01 -8.68
N LEU A 32 2.99 -5.33 -7.40
CA LEU A 32 1.81 -4.98 -6.61
C LEU A 32 1.71 -3.47 -6.38
N ASP A 33 0.49 -2.95 -6.35
CA ASP A 33 0.23 -1.56 -5.99
C ASP A 33 0.16 -1.42 -4.46
N VAL A 34 1.09 -0.66 -3.89
CA VAL A 34 1.16 -0.37 -2.44
C VAL A 34 -0.12 0.26 -1.93
N ASN A 35 -0.76 1.14 -2.71
CA ASN A 35 -2.02 1.76 -2.30
C ASN A 35 -3.17 0.74 -2.26
N LEU A 36 -3.22 -0.24 -3.18
CA LEU A 36 -4.20 -1.32 -3.11
C LEU A 36 -3.92 -2.31 -1.97
N LEU A 37 -2.64 -2.58 -1.66
CA LEU A 37 -2.26 -3.41 -0.51
C LEU A 37 -2.71 -2.77 0.82
N LEU A 38 -2.47 -1.47 0.99
CA LEU A 38 -2.90 -0.73 2.17
C LEU A 38 -4.43 -0.57 2.21
N TYR A 39 -5.08 -0.45 1.06
CA TYR A 39 -6.54 -0.41 0.94
C TYR A 39 -7.19 -1.70 1.43
N CYS A 40 -6.63 -2.86 1.05
CA CYS A 40 -7.08 -4.16 1.53
C CYS A 40 -7.08 -4.22 3.06
N CYS A 41 -6.04 -3.67 3.69
CA CYS A 41 -5.89 -3.62 5.15
C CYS A 41 -6.87 -2.64 5.80
N TRP A 42 -7.08 -1.48 5.19
CA TRP A 42 -7.92 -0.41 5.74
C TRP A 42 -9.41 -0.70 5.70
N ARG A 43 -9.91 -1.39 4.67
CA ARG A 43 -11.34 -1.42 4.33
C ARG A 43 -12.26 -1.90 5.47
N GLY A 44 -11.76 -2.76 6.37
CA GLY A 44 -12.48 -3.20 7.58
C GLY A 44 -13.67 -4.12 7.35
N LYS A 45 -13.96 -4.47 6.10
CA LYS A 45 -14.91 -5.51 5.68
C LYS A 45 -14.26 -6.37 4.60
N ILE A 46 -14.73 -7.60 4.46
CA ILE A 46 -14.35 -8.48 3.35
C ILE A 46 -14.99 -7.93 2.08
N LEU A 47 -14.18 -7.67 1.06
CA LEU A 47 -14.59 -7.21 -0.25
C LEU A 47 -14.99 -8.40 -1.11
N THR A 48 -16.06 -8.24 -1.89
CA THR A 48 -16.36 -9.20 -2.95
C THR A 48 -15.31 -9.11 -4.06
N GLY A 49 -15.24 -10.12 -4.92
CA GLY A 49 -14.38 -10.08 -6.12
C GLY A 49 -14.71 -8.88 -7.01
N GLU A 50 -15.99 -8.53 -7.14
CA GLU A 50 -16.45 -7.36 -7.91
C GLU A 50 -16.02 -6.04 -7.28
N GLU A 51 -16.15 -5.90 -5.95
CA GLU A 51 -15.71 -4.68 -5.24
C GLU A 51 -14.20 -4.49 -5.36
N MET A 52 -13.41 -5.58 -5.24
CA MET A 52 -11.97 -5.52 -5.41
C MET A 52 -11.60 -5.20 -6.87
N ALA A 53 -12.25 -5.84 -7.85
CA ALA A 53 -12.00 -5.56 -9.26
C ALA A 53 -12.31 -4.09 -9.62
N ALA A 54 -13.38 -3.52 -9.03
CA ALA A 54 -13.68 -2.10 -9.19
C ALA A 54 -12.60 -1.20 -8.59
N ALA A 55 -12.07 -1.53 -7.40
CA ALA A 55 -10.95 -0.80 -6.80
C ALA A 55 -9.67 -0.88 -7.66
N ILE A 56 -9.34 -2.06 -8.20
CA ILE A 56 -8.22 -2.25 -9.13
C ILE A 56 -8.41 -1.40 -10.39
N ALA A 57 -9.61 -1.44 -10.99
CA ALA A 57 -9.92 -0.69 -12.20
C ALA A 57 -9.86 0.83 -12.00
N LEU A 58 -10.27 1.31 -10.82
CA LEU A 58 -10.14 2.72 -10.44
C LEU A 58 -8.66 3.14 -10.32
N ALA A 59 -7.85 2.30 -9.66
CA ALA A 59 -6.46 2.62 -9.34
C ALA A 59 -5.50 2.47 -10.53
N THR A 60 -5.75 1.51 -11.42
CA THR A 60 -4.78 1.07 -12.45
C THR A 60 -4.39 2.18 -13.43
N PRO A 61 -5.32 2.92 -14.06
CA PRO A 61 -4.95 3.96 -15.02
C PRO A 61 -4.09 5.06 -14.38
N TRP A 62 -4.45 5.51 -13.18
CA TRP A 62 -3.69 6.54 -12.47
C TRP A 62 -2.31 6.04 -12.03
N ARG A 63 -2.22 4.79 -11.53
CA ARG A 63 -0.95 4.15 -11.20
C ARG A 63 -0.01 4.10 -12.39
N ASP A 64 -0.53 3.69 -13.56
CA ASP A 64 0.30 3.39 -14.73
C ASP A 64 0.69 4.65 -15.51
N GLU A 65 -0.18 5.66 -15.57
CA GLU A 65 0.04 6.91 -16.30
C GLU A 65 0.63 8.05 -15.46
N VAL A 66 0.57 7.98 -14.13
CA VAL A 66 1.04 9.07 -13.25
C VAL A 66 2.08 8.57 -12.25
N VAL A 67 1.71 7.66 -11.35
CA VAL A 67 2.57 7.24 -10.24
C VAL A 67 3.84 6.55 -10.74
N ARG A 68 3.71 5.55 -11.63
CA ARG A 68 4.84 4.79 -12.16
C ARG A 68 5.81 5.67 -12.97
N PRO A 69 5.37 6.56 -13.88
CA PRO A 69 6.25 7.51 -14.55
C PRO A 69 7.03 8.42 -13.59
N LEU A 70 6.37 9.02 -12.59
CA LEU A 70 7.04 9.86 -11.60
C LEU A 70 8.11 9.07 -10.83
N ARG A 71 7.77 7.86 -10.39
CA ARG A 71 8.70 6.96 -9.71
C ARG A 71 9.91 6.59 -10.58
N ARG A 72 9.67 6.29 -11.86
CA ARG A 72 10.75 6.01 -12.82
C ARG A 72 11.69 7.19 -12.95
N LEU A 73 11.16 8.41 -13.14
CA LEU A 73 11.96 9.63 -13.23
C LEU A 73 12.76 9.88 -11.94
N ARG A 74 12.13 9.79 -10.77
CA ARG A 74 12.82 9.95 -9.48
C ARG A 74 13.96 8.96 -9.29
N ARG A 75 13.77 7.70 -9.70
CA ARG A 75 14.80 6.65 -9.65
C ARG A 75 15.94 6.94 -10.63
N ALA A 76 15.61 7.36 -11.86
CA ALA A 76 16.59 7.66 -12.91
C ALA A 76 17.50 8.84 -12.55
N LEU A 77 17.00 9.82 -11.80
CA LEU A 77 17.80 10.98 -11.34
C LEU A 77 18.64 10.71 -10.10
N LYS A 78 18.46 9.58 -9.40
CA LYS A 78 19.19 9.24 -8.17
C LYS A 78 20.73 9.25 -8.31
N PRO A 79 21.35 8.73 -9.39
CA PRO A 79 22.80 8.76 -9.56
C PRO A 79 23.34 10.09 -10.12
N GLY A 80 22.49 11.12 -10.29
CA GLY A 80 22.85 12.35 -11.02
C GLY A 80 22.61 12.24 -12.53
N PHE A 81 22.84 13.34 -13.28
CA PHE A 81 22.63 13.37 -14.74
C PHE A 81 23.64 14.31 -15.44
N PRO A 82 24.89 13.87 -15.72
CA PRO A 82 25.87 14.70 -16.42
C PRO A 82 25.40 15.12 -17.83
N PRO A 83 25.70 16.35 -18.28
CA PRO A 83 26.56 17.37 -17.66
C PRO A 83 25.83 18.34 -16.72
N MET A 84 24.61 18.03 -16.24
CA MET A 84 23.85 18.94 -15.38
C MET A 84 24.47 19.06 -13.98
N PRO A 85 24.39 20.24 -13.33
CA PRO A 85 24.83 20.41 -11.94
C PRO A 85 24.11 19.46 -10.99
N GLU A 86 24.85 18.82 -10.08
CA GLU A 86 24.31 17.82 -9.16
C GLU A 86 23.21 18.40 -8.24
N GLU A 87 23.41 19.62 -7.74
CA GLU A 87 22.44 20.32 -6.88
C GLU A 87 21.10 20.55 -7.59
N ASP A 88 21.12 20.97 -8.87
CA ASP A 88 19.92 21.20 -9.66
C ASP A 88 19.16 19.90 -9.94
N VAL A 89 19.90 18.81 -10.22
CA VAL A 89 19.33 17.48 -10.43
C VAL A 89 18.68 16.97 -9.14
N GLN A 90 19.34 17.16 -8.00
CA GLN A 90 18.80 16.76 -6.70
C GLN A 90 17.54 17.57 -6.34
N ALA A 91 17.53 18.88 -6.55
CA ALA A 91 16.36 19.73 -6.33
C ALA A 91 15.19 19.37 -7.26
N LEU A 92 15.45 19.00 -8.52
CA LEU A 92 14.42 18.46 -9.41
C LEU A 92 13.88 17.12 -8.92
N ARG A 93 14.77 16.21 -8.50
CA ARG A 93 14.41 14.89 -7.99
C ARG A 93 13.51 14.98 -6.75
N GLU A 94 13.76 15.93 -5.85
CA GLU A 94 12.93 16.18 -4.67
C GLU A 94 11.53 16.68 -5.03
N ARG A 95 11.41 17.59 -6.00
CA ARG A 95 10.11 18.04 -6.51
C ARG A 95 9.32 16.89 -7.16
N ILE A 96 9.99 16.01 -7.90
CA ILE A 96 9.36 14.81 -8.47
C ILE A 96 8.93 13.84 -7.36
N ALA A 97 9.72 13.70 -6.28
CA ALA A 97 9.34 12.88 -5.13
C ALA A 97 8.09 13.41 -4.42
N ALA A 98 7.99 14.73 -4.27
CA ALA A 98 6.78 15.37 -3.73
C ALA A 98 5.56 15.13 -4.63
N ALA A 99 5.72 15.30 -5.96
CA ALA A 99 4.66 15.03 -6.92
C ALA A 99 4.23 13.54 -6.93
N GLU A 100 5.18 12.60 -6.77
CA GLU A 100 4.88 11.17 -6.63
C GLU A 100 4.01 10.93 -5.38
N LEU A 101 4.40 11.48 -4.23
CA LEU A 101 3.65 11.34 -2.99
C LEU A 101 2.24 11.96 -3.09
N ASP A 102 2.12 13.15 -3.68
CA ASP A 102 0.83 13.80 -3.91
C ASP A 102 -0.06 12.95 -4.84
N SER A 103 0.53 12.34 -5.88
CA SER A 103 -0.20 11.45 -6.79
C SER A 103 -0.70 10.18 -6.08
N GLU A 104 0.09 9.60 -5.17
CA GLU A 104 -0.34 8.46 -4.34
C GLU A 104 -1.49 8.85 -3.40
N LYS A 105 -1.41 10.04 -2.80
CA LYS A 105 -2.48 10.57 -1.94
C LYS A 105 -3.78 10.75 -2.70
N LEU A 106 -3.75 11.31 -3.91
CA LEU A 106 -4.94 11.47 -4.77
C LEU A 106 -5.56 10.10 -5.11
N GLN A 107 -4.74 9.09 -5.39
CA GLN A 107 -5.21 7.72 -5.64
C GLN A 107 -5.94 7.15 -4.41
N GLN A 108 -5.38 7.33 -3.21
CA GLN A 108 -6.03 6.90 -1.96
C GLN A 108 -7.34 7.65 -1.69
N GLN A 109 -7.39 8.96 -1.95
CA GLN A 109 -8.63 9.74 -1.81
C GLN A 109 -9.73 9.26 -2.76
N ALA A 110 -9.37 8.91 -4.00
CA ALA A 110 -10.31 8.33 -4.96
C ALA A 110 -10.83 6.96 -4.48
N LEU A 111 -9.95 6.10 -3.98
CA LEU A 111 -10.33 4.81 -3.40
C LEU A 111 -11.25 4.99 -2.19
N ASP A 112 -10.92 5.87 -1.24
CA ASP A 112 -11.73 6.17 -0.06
C ASP A 112 -13.14 6.67 -0.48
N ALA A 113 -13.20 7.64 -1.39
CA ALA A 113 -14.47 8.16 -1.90
C ALA A 113 -15.36 7.08 -2.56
N ALA A 114 -14.76 6.13 -3.27
CA ALA A 114 -15.47 5.00 -3.90
C ALA A 114 -15.85 3.88 -2.92
N SER A 115 -15.36 3.91 -1.68
CA SER A 115 -15.48 2.79 -0.73
C SER A 115 -16.85 2.63 -0.10
N GLY A 116 -17.72 3.64 -0.17
CA GLY A 116 -19.01 3.64 0.53
C GLY A 116 -18.85 3.62 2.06
N ARG A 117 -19.69 2.83 2.76
CA ARG A 117 -19.71 2.83 4.24
C ARG A 117 -18.38 2.36 4.84
N LYS A 118 -17.72 3.23 5.61
CA LYS A 118 -16.48 2.92 6.33
C LYS A 118 -16.76 1.91 7.47
N SER A 119 -15.80 1.01 7.69
CA SER A 119 -15.76 0.06 8.81
C SER A 119 -14.39 0.16 9.45
N ALA A 120 -14.28 -0.14 10.75
CA ALA A 120 -12.98 -0.20 11.40
C ALA A 120 -12.13 -1.30 10.75
N PRO A 121 -10.83 -1.06 10.44
CA PRO A 121 -9.91 -2.07 9.93
C PRO A 121 -9.92 -3.34 10.80
N LYS A 122 -9.89 -4.53 10.17
CA LYS A 122 -9.87 -5.83 10.86
C LYS A 122 -8.86 -6.79 10.23
N PRO A 123 -8.09 -7.56 11.01
CA PRO A 123 -7.10 -8.50 10.48
C PRO A 123 -7.69 -9.55 9.52
N GLU A 124 -8.84 -10.12 9.86
CA GLU A 124 -9.48 -11.19 9.07
C GLU A 124 -9.97 -10.64 7.72
N ALA A 125 -10.50 -9.41 7.73
CA ALA A 125 -10.89 -8.71 6.51
C ALA A 125 -9.67 -8.40 5.63
N ALA A 126 -8.58 -7.93 6.24
CA ALA A 126 -7.35 -7.63 5.52
C ALA A 126 -6.77 -8.86 4.82
N GLU A 127 -6.71 -10.00 5.53
CA GLU A 127 -6.23 -11.26 4.95
C GLU A 127 -7.09 -11.70 3.77
N ALA A 128 -8.42 -11.70 3.94
CA ALA A 128 -9.34 -12.09 2.87
C ALA A 128 -9.21 -11.15 1.65
N ASN A 129 -9.12 -9.85 1.88
CA ASN A 129 -8.99 -8.85 0.82
C ASN A 129 -7.68 -8.99 0.05
N LEU A 130 -6.56 -9.21 0.76
CA LEU A 130 -5.25 -9.44 0.13
C LEU A 130 -5.28 -10.69 -0.76
N LYS A 131 -5.88 -11.80 -0.28
CA LYS A 131 -6.04 -13.02 -1.10
C LYS A 131 -6.85 -12.76 -2.37
N THR A 132 -7.98 -12.05 -2.25
CA THR A 132 -8.80 -11.66 -3.41
C THR A 132 -8.01 -10.78 -4.38
N TYR A 133 -7.26 -9.80 -3.88
CA TYR A 133 -6.44 -8.91 -4.70
C TYR A 133 -5.37 -9.68 -5.49
N LEU A 134 -4.61 -10.56 -4.82
CA LEU A 134 -3.58 -11.39 -5.47
C LEU A 134 -4.17 -12.32 -6.54
N ALA A 135 -5.34 -12.90 -6.27
CA ALA A 135 -6.02 -13.76 -7.24
C ALA A 135 -6.43 -12.99 -8.51
N LEU A 136 -6.95 -11.77 -8.35
CA LEU A 136 -7.35 -10.91 -9.48
C LEU A 136 -6.15 -10.39 -10.29
N GLU A 137 -5.03 -10.08 -9.62
CA GLU A 137 -3.76 -9.73 -10.26
C GLU A 137 -2.98 -10.95 -10.78
N ARG A 138 -3.53 -12.17 -10.61
CA ARG A 138 -2.95 -13.44 -11.06
C ARG A 138 -1.56 -13.70 -10.49
N ILE A 139 -1.29 -13.22 -9.28
CA ILE A 139 -0.03 -13.43 -8.57
C ILE A 139 -0.08 -14.79 -7.87
N SER A 140 0.88 -15.66 -8.19
CA SER A 140 1.03 -16.94 -7.51
C SER A 140 1.70 -16.74 -6.15
N ALA A 141 1.11 -17.32 -5.11
CA ALA A 141 1.70 -17.28 -3.78
C ALA A 141 2.98 -18.12 -3.72
N ASP A 142 4.02 -17.54 -3.13
CA ASP A 142 5.25 -18.23 -2.74
C ASP A 142 5.57 -17.90 -1.27
N SER A 143 6.50 -18.65 -0.66
CA SER A 143 6.83 -18.47 0.75
C SER A 143 7.35 -17.06 1.08
N ARG A 144 7.95 -16.36 0.11
CA ARG A 144 8.47 -15.00 0.30
C ARG A 144 7.34 -13.98 0.26
N LEU A 145 6.40 -14.11 -0.67
CA LEU A 145 5.22 -13.27 -0.74
C LEU A 145 4.44 -13.36 0.57
N GLU A 146 4.21 -14.58 1.07
CA GLU A 146 3.50 -14.81 2.33
C GLU A 146 4.24 -14.18 3.53
N ALA A 147 5.57 -14.26 3.57
CA ALA A 147 6.36 -13.61 4.62
C ALA A 147 6.22 -12.08 4.57
N LEU A 148 6.28 -11.47 3.38
CA LEU A 148 6.10 -10.03 3.19
C LEU A 148 4.68 -9.58 3.58
N LEU A 149 3.65 -10.32 3.17
CA LEU A 149 2.26 -10.03 3.55
C LEU A 149 2.02 -10.18 5.06
N THR A 150 2.76 -11.08 5.72
CA THR A 150 2.74 -11.20 7.18
C THR A 150 3.29 -9.96 7.85
N VAL A 151 4.45 -9.44 7.42
CA VAL A 151 5.01 -8.18 7.94
C VAL A 151 4.08 -7.00 7.69
N LEU A 152 3.47 -6.92 6.49
CA LEU A 152 2.50 -5.86 6.19
C LEU A 152 1.28 -5.93 7.13
N ARG A 153 0.74 -7.11 7.40
CA ARG A 153 -0.42 -7.28 8.29
C ARG A 153 -0.08 -7.03 9.76
N ALA A 154 1.06 -7.52 10.26
CA ALA A 154 1.57 -7.18 11.59
C ALA A 154 1.73 -5.66 11.73
N GLY A 155 2.31 -5.04 10.70
CA GLY A 155 2.41 -3.61 10.52
C GLY A 155 1.07 -2.90 10.36
N ALA A 156 -0.03 -3.54 10.00
CA ALA A 156 -1.36 -2.92 9.97
C ALA A 156 -2.09 -3.07 11.32
N PHE A 157 -1.87 -4.18 12.04
CA PHE A 157 -2.62 -4.59 13.24
C PHE A 157 -1.67 -4.99 14.38
N PRO A 158 -1.05 -4.04 15.09
CA PRO A 158 0.03 -4.32 16.03
C PRO A 158 -0.50 -4.88 17.37
N GLU A 159 -1.74 -4.53 17.73
CA GLU A 159 -2.38 -4.93 18.99
C GLU A 159 -2.73 -6.42 19.02
N VAL A 160 -2.91 -7.03 17.84
CA VAL A 160 -3.31 -8.44 17.69
C VAL A 160 -2.14 -9.40 17.95
N GLU A 161 -0.91 -8.97 17.68
CA GLU A 161 0.30 -9.74 18.00
C GLU A 161 0.70 -9.64 19.48
N THR A 162 0.24 -8.61 20.20
CA THR A 162 0.58 -8.41 21.62
C THR A 162 -0.36 -9.12 22.59
N ALA A 163 -1.44 -9.75 22.12
CA ALA A 163 -2.33 -10.49 23.01
C ALA A 163 -1.58 -11.70 23.60
N PRO A 164 -1.29 -11.72 24.93
CA PRO A 164 -0.74 -12.92 25.53
C PRO A 164 -1.78 -14.03 25.34
N LEU A 165 -1.31 -15.24 25.00
CA LEU A 165 -2.11 -16.46 25.11
C LEU A 165 -2.76 -16.43 26.49
N ALA A 166 -4.06 -16.14 26.55
CA ALA A 166 -4.81 -16.27 27.77
C ALA A 166 -4.75 -17.76 28.13
N ILE A 167 -3.86 -18.09 29.06
CA ILE A 167 -3.85 -19.39 29.72
C ILE A 167 -5.21 -19.44 30.41
N SER A 168 -6.15 -20.18 29.81
CA SER A 168 -7.39 -20.55 30.47
C SER A 168 -7.01 -21.37 31.69
N ALA A 169 -7.06 -20.73 32.85
CA ALA A 169 -7.02 -21.39 34.13
C ALA A 169 -8.47 -21.66 34.56
N SER A 170 -8.79 -22.96 34.59
CA SER A 170 -9.92 -23.64 35.24
C SER A 170 -11.31 -23.50 34.62
#